data_AF-A0A7I7MEE4-F1
#
_entry.id   AF-A0A7I7MEE4-F1
#
_cell.length_a   1.000
_cell.length_b   1.000
_cell.length_c   1.000
_cell.angle_alpha   90.00
_cell.angle_beta   90.00
_cell.angle_gamma   90.00
#
_symmetry.space_group_name_H-M   'P 1'
#
loop_
_entity.id
_entity.type
_entity.pdbx_description
1 polymer ?
#
loop_
_entity_poly.entity_id
_entity_poly.type
_entity_poly.pdbx_seq_one_letter_code
_entity_poly.pdbx_strand_id
1 'polypeptide(L)'
;MSRPGTALSAVTIPVSLIALWQLLSWTLPFDYLPAPADIAAALPAEVRSGALLSAIAHTLGVALTASAIAGGVGTVAGLAFGLAPRVGRWATASIEAFRTVPAVTLIPATVLAFGPTRRAEILLATYAAVWPIVLNTAGAVGSVHPRQFDIAKTFRLTAYDTLRKIVIPAATPVWLVGARLSVILAFLVTVVAEMVITPAGLGGALVQSLNALAPERMWVYAITCGAVGFVLNLVLRNAVRAVLPMHPVAGPGGTVRRAPAPSARGLIPLAVLLVAWQLTASPNSLVAPPPVQWFAALADLHAESSLLPAVGRTLVTYLAGLFAATVLGSAAGAVIGASHRIDRAVSPSLDFVAAIPGAALVPLLVLLFGTSLVSGIAAVTLIVTWPILLSTATARRAVPLVRLDVSRTMALSPWRRWSAVILPSLTPGVLLGVRVSSALALIVALLTDIFGAGTGIGRLLIESQQRFDAATAWGLLLIVGAFGYLTNSALARLSAVRYASADAANPRTAAPSRSR
;
A
#
# COMPACT_ATOMS: atom_id res chain seq x y z
N MET A 1 -9.86 16.79 -28.67
CA MET A 1 -10.58 18.07 -28.50
C MET A 1 -11.73 17.85 -27.52
N SER A 2 -11.55 18.22 -26.25
CA SER A 2 -12.57 18.13 -25.19
C SER A 2 -13.61 19.25 -25.38
N ARG A 3 -14.91 18.93 -25.32
CA ARG A 3 -16.00 19.90 -25.44
C ARG A 3 -15.99 20.88 -24.23
N PRO A 4 -16.22 22.19 -24.41
CA PRO A 4 -16.11 23.20 -23.33
C PRO A 4 -17.01 22.94 -22.10
N GLY A 5 -18.11 22.18 -22.24
CA GLY A 5 -18.93 21.75 -21.10
C GLY A 5 -18.28 20.75 -20.14
N THR A 6 -17.10 20.18 -20.47
CA THR A 6 -16.45 19.14 -19.65
C THR A 6 -15.55 19.67 -18.53
N ALA A 7 -15.10 20.92 -18.61
CA ALA A 7 -14.27 21.54 -17.56
C ALA A 7 -15.13 22.00 -16.37
N LEU A 8 -16.36 22.48 -16.63
CA LEU A 8 -17.28 22.91 -15.57
C LEU A 8 -17.61 21.75 -14.62
N SER A 9 -18.01 20.58 -15.15
CA SER A 9 -18.41 19.43 -14.32
C SER A 9 -17.32 18.86 -13.43
N ALA A 10 -16.05 19.03 -13.81
CA ALA A 10 -14.89 18.54 -13.05
C ALA A 10 -14.62 19.40 -11.80
N VAL A 11 -15.01 20.67 -11.82
CA VAL A 11 -14.87 21.60 -10.69
C VAL A 11 -16.14 21.65 -9.84
N THR A 12 -17.32 21.50 -10.47
CA THR A 12 -18.61 21.58 -9.76
C THR A 12 -18.73 20.55 -8.64
N ILE A 13 -18.31 19.29 -8.85
CA ILE A 13 -18.43 18.26 -7.81
C ILE A 13 -17.54 18.56 -6.59
N PRO A 14 -16.22 18.77 -6.71
CA PRO A 14 -15.38 19.17 -5.58
C PRO A 14 -15.92 20.39 -4.83
N VAL A 15 -16.33 21.43 -5.55
CA VAL A 15 -16.89 22.65 -4.94
C VAL A 15 -18.20 22.35 -4.22
N SER A 16 -19.07 21.53 -4.81
CA SER A 16 -20.32 21.12 -4.16
C SER A 16 -20.11 20.28 -2.90
N LEU A 17 -19.06 19.44 -2.87
CA LEU A 17 -18.70 18.65 -1.68
C LEU A 17 -18.17 19.55 -0.57
N ILE A 18 -17.34 20.55 -0.91
CA ILE A 18 -16.82 21.52 0.06
C ILE A 18 -17.97 22.41 0.58
N ALA A 19 -18.85 22.87 -0.30
CA ALA A 19 -20.03 23.65 0.10
C ALA A 19 -20.97 22.82 0.98
N LEU A 20 -21.19 21.54 0.64
CA LEU A 20 -21.98 20.63 1.47
C LEU A 20 -21.32 20.41 2.83
N TRP A 21 -20.00 20.23 2.89
CA TRP A 21 -19.27 20.14 4.16
C TRP A 21 -19.43 21.41 5.01
N GLN A 22 -19.28 22.60 4.40
CA GLN A 22 -19.50 23.88 5.07
C GLN A 22 -20.93 24.05 5.61
N LEU A 23 -21.94 23.59 4.86
CA LEU A 23 -23.34 23.62 5.30
C LEU A 23 -23.61 22.61 6.43
N LEU A 24 -23.03 21.41 6.33
CA LEU A 24 -23.15 20.38 7.36
C LEU A 24 -22.47 20.79 8.66
N SER A 25 -21.34 21.51 8.61
CA SER A 25 -20.67 22.03 9.81
C SER A 25 -21.49 23.08 10.57
N TRP A 26 -22.46 23.74 9.93
CA TRP A 26 -23.37 24.66 10.62
C TRP A 26 -24.57 23.96 11.28
N THR A 27 -24.89 22.75 10.83
CA THR A 27 -26.11 22.04 11.24
C THR A 27 -25.83 20.88 12.19
N LEU A 28 -24.63 20.29 12.12
CA LEU A 28 -24.23 19.15 12.94
C LEU A 28 -23.14 19.59 13.94
N PRO A 29 -23.36 19.40 15.26
CA PRO A 29 -22.36 19.71 16.27
C PRO A 29 -21.28 18.63 16.27
N PHE A 30 -20.33 18.73 15.35
CA PHE A 30 -19.13 17.90 15.32
C PHE A 30 -17.92 18.72 15.71
N ASP A 31 -17.53 18.67 16.99
CA ASP A 31 -16.40 19.42 17.55
C ASP A 31 -15.06 19.13 16.85
N TYR A 32 -14.97 18.02 16.11
CA TYR A 32 -13.75 17.53 15.46
C TYR A 32 -13.78 17.57 13.93
N LEU A 33 -14.86 18.07 13.35
CA LEU A 33 -15.01 18.29 11.91
C LEU A 33 -15.21 19.79 11.63
N PRO A 34 -14.13 20.59 11.70
CA PRO A 34 -14.19 22.04 11.57
C PRO A 34 -14.67 22.42 10.17
N ALA A 35 -15.23 23.62 10.03
CA ALA A 35 -15.69 24.07 8.75
C ALA A 35 -14.50 24.26 7.80
N PRO A 36 -14.65 24.02 6.48
CA PRO A 36 -13.63 24.32 5.49
C PRO A 36 -13.06 25.74 5.60
N ALA A 37 -13.91 26.72 5.95
CA ALA A 37 -13.50 28.09 6.20
C ALA A 37 -12.52 28.23 7.39
N ASP A 38 -12.74 27.50 8.49
CA ASP A 38 -11.91 27.54 9.69
C ASP A 38 -10.54 26.90 9.43
N ILE A 39 -10.52 25.79 8.69
CA ILE A 39 -9.28 25.15 8.22
C ILE A 39 -8.48 26.13 7.34
N ALA A 40 -9.15 26.83 6.42
CA ALA A 40 -8.52 27.82 5.56
C ALA A 40 -8.00 29.03 6.37
N ALA A 41 -8.70 29.43 7.44
CA ALA A 41 -8.27 30.51 8.33
C ALA A 41 -7.07 30.14 9.21
N ALA A 42 -6.90 28.85 9.56
CA ALA A 42 -5.76 28.35 10.32
C ALA A 42 -4.47 28.27 9.48
N LEU A 43 -4.58 28.03 8.16
CA LEU A 43 -3.43 27.83 7.28
C LEU A 43 -2.41 29.00 7.26
N PRO A 44 -2.80 30.28 7.17
CA PRO A 44 -1.85 31.40 7.19
C PRO A 44 -1.03 31.51 8.48
N ALA A 45 -1.54 31.04 9.62
CA ALA A 45 -0.79 31.03 10.87
C ALA A 45 0.33 29.98 10.84
N GLU A 46 0.03 28.77 10.34
CA GLU A 46 1.02 27.69 10.17
C GLU A 46 2.08 28.02 9.12
N VAL A 47 1.71 28.76 8.07
CA VAL A 47 2.65 29.24 7.05
C VAL A 47 3.56 30.34 7.60
N ARG A 48 3.00 31.35 8.27
CA ARG A 48 3.78 32.49 8.82
C ARG A 48 4.72 32.07 9.94
N SER A 49 4.33 31.11 10.77
CA SER A 49 5.19 30.56 11.82
C SER A 49 6.34 29.71 11.27
N GLY A 50 6.30 29.33 9.99
CA GLY A 50 7.27 28.41 9.37
C GLY A 50 7.08 26.94 9.77
N ALA A 51 6.12 26.64 10.66
CA ALA A 51 5.85 25.29 11.14
C ALA A 51 5.44 24.35 9.99
N LEU A 52 4.57 24.82 9.10
CA LEU A 52 4.12 24.02 7.96
C LEU A 52 5.27 23.68 7.00
N LEU A 53 6.10 24.68 6.68
CA LEU A 53 7.23 24.49 5.76
C LEU A 53 8.29 23.57 6.37
N SER A 54 8.57 23.72 7.67
CA SER A 54 9.46 22.83 8.42
C SER A 54 8.95 21.39 8.42
N ALA A 55 7.65 21.19 8.67
CA ALA A 55 7.01 19.87 8.63
C ALA A 55 7.12 19.22 7.24
N ILE A 56 6.80 19.95 6.17
CA ILE A 56 6.96 19.48 4.79
C ILE A 56 8.41 19.12 4.48
N ALA A 57 9.36 19.97 4.87
CA ALA A 57 10.79 19.77 4.60
C ALA A 57 11.35 18.55 5.34
N HIS A 58 10.95 18.33 6.60
CA HIS A 58 11.35 17.14 7.36
C HIS A 58 10.82 15.86 6.70
N THR A 59 9.51 15.80 6.43
CA THR A 59 8.87 14.61 5.84
C THR A 59 9.43 14.28 4.46
N LEU A 60 9.54 15.28 3.57
CA LEU A 60 10.15 15.07 2.26
C LEU A 60 11.63 14.70 2.37
N GLY A 61 12.37 15.34 3.28
CA GLY A 61 13.78 15.02 3.51
C GLY A 61 13.97 13.56 3.91
N VAL A 62 13.19 13.06 4.88
CA VAL A 62 13.24 11.64 5.29
C VAL A 62 12.81 10.72 4.14
N ALA A 63 11.69 11.00 3.48
CA ALA A 63 11.17 10.18 2.39
C ALA A 63 12.16 10.06 1.22
N LEU A 64 12.78 11.17 0.80
CA LEU A 64 13.75 11.20 -0.30
C LEU A 64 15.07 10.53 0.10
N THR A 65 15.58 10.74 1.32
CA THR A 65 16.78 10.04 1.80
C THR A 65 16.54 8.53 1.86
N ALA A 66 15.43 8.09 2.44
CA ALA A 66 15.06 6.68 2.50
C ALA A 66 14.93 6.05 1.10
N SER A 67 14.32 6.79 0.16
CA SER A 67 14.16 6.34 -1.23
C SER A 67 15.48 6.25 -1.97
N ALA A 68 16.44 7.13 -1.71
CA ALA A 68 17.77 7.09 -2.30
C ALA A 68 18.55 5.86 -1.80
N ILE A 69 18.51 5.58 -0.50
CA ILE A 69 19.14 4.40 0.11
C ILE A 69 18.49 3.12 -0.45
N ALA A 70 17.15 3.06 -0.45
CA ALA A 70 16.39 1.97 -1.04
C ALA A 70 16.71 1.79 -2.53
N GLY A 71 16.91 2.90 -3.26
CA GLY A 71 17.34 2.95 -4.65
C GLY A 71 18.65 2.20 -4.88
N GLY A 72 19.69 2.55 -4.13
CA GLY A 72 20.98 1.89 -4.22
C GLY A 72 20.90 0.41 -3.86
N VAL A 73 20.42 0.10 -2.65
CA VAL A 73 20.37 -1.27 -2.12
C VAL A 73 19.46 -2.16 -2.97
N GLY A 74 18.27 -1.65 -3.32
CA GLY A 74 17.27 -2.39 -4.06
C GLY A 74 17.65 -2.65 -5.51
N THR A 75 18.37 -1.72 -6.16
CA THR A 75 18.88 -1.94 -7.52
C THR A 75 19.97 -3.02 -7.51
N VAL A 76 20.91 -2.96 -6.56
CA VAL A 76 21.98 -3.96 -6.45
C VAL A 76 21.40 -5.35 -6.18
N ALA A 77 20.54 -5.47 -5.17
CA ALA A 77 19.89 -6.75 -4.84
C ALA A 77 19.00 -7.25 -5.98
N GLY A 78 18.23 -6.38 -6.62
CA GLY A 78 17.38 -6.73 -7.75
C GLY A 78 18.16 -7.18 -8.99
N LEU A 79 19.28 -6.53 -9.31
CA LEU A 79 20.19 -6.99 -10.36
C LEU A 79 20.77 -8.37 -10.03
N ALA A 80 21.21 -8.58 -8.78
CA ALA A 80 21.72 -9.88 -8.34
C ALA A 80 20.69 -11.00 -8.49
N PHE A 81 19.44 -10.77 -8.06
CA PHE A 81 18.36 -11.75 -8.18
C PHE A 81 17.90 -11.97 -9.63
N GLY A 82 17.93 -10.94 -10.47
CA GLY A 82 17.57 -11.02 -11.88
C GLY A 82 18.61 -11.74 -12.73
N LEU A 83 19.90 -11.46 -12.52
CA LEU A 83 21.01 -12.07 -13.26
C LEU A 83 21.29 -13.52 -12.83
N ALA A 84 20.94 -13.89 -11.60
CA ALA A 84 21.11 -15.25 -11.08
C ALA A 84 19.75 -15.92 -10.77
N PRO A 85 19.08 -16.56 -11.76
CA PRO A 85 17.79 -17.22 -11.58
C PRO A 85 17.76 -18.33 -10.51
N ARG A 86 18.92 -18.87 -10.13
CA ARG A 86 19.04 -19.80 -9.00
C ARG A 86 18.87 -19.07 -7.67
N VAL A 87 19.59 -17.97 -7.47
CA VAL A 87 19.50 -17.13 -6.27
C VAL A 87 18.10 -16.53 -6.14
N GLY A 88 17.53 -16.01 -7.23
CA GLY A 88 16.17 -15.47 -7.22
C GLY A 88 15.12 -16.49 -6.74
N ARG A 89 15.21 -17.75 -7.19
CA ARG A 89 14.30 -18.82 -6.74
C ARG A 89 14.45 -19.14 -5.25
N TRP A 90 15.67 -19.07 -4.71
CA TRP A 90 15.96 -19.35 -3.31
C TRP A 90 15.61 -18.16 -2.41
N ALA A 91 15.59 -16.94 -2.94
CA ALA A 91 15.22 -15.75 -2.20
C ALA A 91 13.71 -15.45 -2.23
N THR A 92 12.95 -16.02 -3.19
CA THR A 92 11.55 -15.64 -3.44
C THR A 92 10.67 -15.70 -2.19
N ALA A 93 10.67 -16.84 -1.46
CA ALA A 93 9.80 -16.98 -0.29
C ALA A 93 10.28 -16.12 0.90
N SER A 94 11.59 -15.94 1.06
CA SER A 94 12.17 -15.05 2.09
C SER A 94 11.81 -13.58 1.81
N ILE A 95 11.94 -13.12 0.56
CA ILE A 95 11.51 -11.78 0.13
C ILE A 95 10.01 -11.60 0.37
N GLU A 96 9.22 -12.64 0.08
CA GLU A 96 7.78 -12.59 0.32
C GLU A 96 7.43 -12.52 1.81
N ALA A 97 8.12 -13.27 2.67
CA ALA A 97 7.93 -13.19 4.11
C ALA A 97 8.25 -11.78 4.62
N PHE A 98 9.42 -11.24 4.28
CA PHE A 98 9.81 -9.90 4.71
C PHE A 98 8.87 -8.83 4.18
N ARG A 99 8.60 -8.77 2.88
CA ARG A 99 7.77 -7.68 2.30
C ARG A 99 6.34 -7.65 2.83
N THR A 100 5.84 -8.76 3.41
CA THR A 100 4.48 -8.83 3.97
C THR A 100 4.37 -8.27 5.38
N VAL A 101 5.49 -8.10 6.09
CA VAL A 101 5.51 -7.46 7.41
C VAL A 101 5.29 -5.96 7.22
N PRO A 102 4.20 -5.38 7.75
CA PRO A 102 3.95 -3.95 7.62
C PRO A 102 5.03 -3.14 8.34
N ALA A 103 5.55 -2.08 7.71
CA ALA A 103 6.60 -1.25 8.31
C ALA A 103 6.19 -0.64 9.67
N VAL A 104 4.89 -0.35 9.87
CA VAL A 104 4.35 0.12 11.16
C VAL A 104 4.62 -0.86 12.31
N THR A 105 4.70 -2.17 12.03
CA THR A 105 4.99 -3.18 13.08
C THR A 105 6.44 -3.22 13.51
N LEU A 106 7.35 -2.67 12.69
CA LEU A 106 8.77 -2.55 13.02
C LEU A 106 9.05 -1.32 13.89
N ILE A 107 8.05 -0.47 14.17
CA ILE A 107 8.22 0.73 14.99
C ILE A 107 8.84 0.39 16.36
N PRO A 108 8.29 -0.56 17.16
CA PRO A 108 8.89 -0.95 18.43
C PRO A 108 10.37 -1.29 18.34
N ALA A 109 10.72 -2.24 17.48
CA ALA A 109 12.09 -2.69 17.31
C ALA A 109 13.03 -1.54 16.86
N THR A 110 12.54 -0.66 16.00
CA THR A 110 13.35 0.45 15.49
C THR A 110 13.54 1.55 16.54
N VAL A 111 12.51 1.85 17.33
CA VAL A 111 12.59 2.82 18.43
C VAL A 111 13.49 2.28 19.54
N LEU A 112 13.42 0.99 19.86
CA LEU A 112 14.34 0.37 20.82
C LEU A 112 15.80 0.42 20.33
N ALA A 113 16.04 0.22 19.03
CA ALA A 113 17.37 0.24 18.44
C ALA A 113 18.01 1.64 18.33
N PHE A 114 17.23 2.63 17.87
CA PHE A 114 17.74 3.94 17.45
C PHE A 114 17.13 5.12 18.22
N GLY A 115 16.26 4.85 19.18
CA GLY A 115 15.45 5.86 19.86
C GLY A 115 14.43 6.53 18.93
N PRO A 116 13.67 7.51 19.45
CA PRO A 116 12.75 8.34 18.68
C PRO A 116 13.52 9.38 17.84
N THR A 117 14.30 8.90 16.88
CA THR A 117 15.20 9.74 16.07
C THR A 117 14.86 9.67 14.59
N ARG A 118 15.30 10.69 13.84
CA ARG A 118 15.19 10.72 12.36
C ARG A 118 15.80 9.47 11.69
N ARG A 119 16.79 8.83 12.33
CA ARG A 119 17.40 7.58 11.83
C ARG A 119 16.40 6.42 11.84
N ALA A 120 15.56 6.33 12.87
CA ALA A 120 14.49 5.34 12.97
C ALA A 120 13.47 5.49 11.84
N GLU A 121 13.03 6.74 11.58
CA GLU A 121 12.11 7.05 10.49
C GLU A 121 12.69 6.66 9.12
N ILE A 122 13.96 7.04 8.85
CA ILE A 122 14.66 6.70 7.61
C ILE A 122 14.75 5.19 7.43
N LEU A 123 15.05 4.43 8.49
CA LEU A 123 15.17 2.97 8.41
C LEU A 123 13.83 2.32 8.04
N LEU A 124 12.75 2.70 8.70
CA LEU A 124 11.40 2.17 8.42
C LEU A 124 10.93 2.51 7.00
N ALA A 125 11.13 3.76 6.58
CA ALA A 125 10.80 4.18 5.23
C ALA A 125 11.66 3.45 4.18
N THR A 126 12.96 3.24 4.46
CA THR A 126 13.88 2.49 3.59
C THR A 126 13.43 1.04 3.45
N TYR A 127 13.07 0.40 4.57
CA TYR A 127 12.57 -0.96 4.60
C TYR A 127 11.33 -1.12 3.71
N ALA A 128 10.37 -0.19 3.77
CA ALA A 128 9.20 -0.26 2.90
C ALA A 128 9.53 -0.01 1.42
N ALA A 129 10.42 0.96 1.17
CA ALA A 129 10.76 1.44 -0.17
C ALA A 129 11.71 0.50 -0.94
N VAL A 130 12.47 -0.38 -0.27
CA VAL A 130 13.43 -1.27 -0.94
C VAL A 130 12.74 -2.33 -1.80
N TRP A 131 11.59 -2.86 -1.35
CA TRP A 131 10.94 -4.01 -2.00
C TRP A 131 10.44 -3.73 -3.42
N PRO A 132 9.73 -2.62 -3.70
CA PRO A 132 9.36 -2.28 -5.07
C PRO A 132 10.56 -2.19 -6.01
N ILE A 133 11.69 -1.63 -5.55
CA ILE A 133 12.89 -1.48 -6.38
C ILE A 133 13.51 -2.85 -6.65
N VAL A 134 13.69 -3.68 -5.62
CA VAL A 134 14.22 -5.05 -5.78
C VAL A 134 13.38 -5.83 -6.78
N LEU A 135 12.06 -5.86 -6.59
CA LEU A 135 11.15 -6.67 -7.40
C LEU A 135 11.03 -6.17 -8.84
N ASN A 136 10.93 -4.85 -9.03
CA ASN A 136 10.87 -4.29 -10.38
C ASN A 136 12.21 -4.44 -11.09
N THR A 137 13.34 -4.27 -10.42
CA THR A 137 14.67 -4.46 -11.03
C THR A 137 14.90 -5.91 -11.41
N ALA A 138 14.62 -6.86 -10.51
CA ALA A 138 14.76 -8.29 -10.79
C ALA A 138 13.82 -8.74 -11.92
N GLY A 139 12.56 -8.26 -11.90
CA GLY A 139 11.58 -8.50 -12.96
C GLY A 139 12.00 -7.89 -14.31
N ALA A 140 12.59 -6.70 -14.29
CA ALA A 140 13.10 -6.01 -15.48
C ALA A 140 14.20 -6.82 -16.17
N VAL A 141 15.21 -7.26 -15.41
CA VAL A 141 16.28 -8.12 -15.92
C VAL A 141 15.71 -9.44 -16.43
N GLY A 142 14.76 -10.05 -15.70
CA GLY A 142 14.11 -11.29 -16.11
C GLY A 142 13.21 -11.17 -17.36
N SER A 143 12.79 -9.96 -17.71
CA SER A 143 11.96 -9.67 -18.89
C SER A 143 12.77 -9.47 -20.18
N VAL A 144 14.10 -9.34 -20.07
CA VAL A 144 15.01 -9.26 -21.22
C VAL A 144 14.86 -10.52 -22.08
N HIS A 145 14.54 -10.34 -23.35
CA HIS A 145 14.26 -11.45 -24.24
C HIS A 145 15.50 -12.36 -24.38
N PRO A 146 15.39 -13.70 -24.29
CA PRO A 146 16.53 -14.62 -24.33
C PRO A 146 17.46 -14.38 -25.54
N ARG A 147 16.88 -14.10 -26.72
CA ARG A 147 17.63 -13.76 -27.94
C ARG A 147 18.60 -12.57 -27.80
N GLN A 148 18.34 -11.61 -26.90
CA GLN A 148 19.27 -10.51 -26.67
C GLN A 148 20.57 -11.00 -26.00
N PHE A 149 20.48 -12.02 -25.14
CA PHE A 149 21.66 -12.69 -24.60
C PHE A 149 22.37 -13.54 -25.65
N ASP A 150 21.65 -14.12 -26.62
CA ASP A 150 22.27 -14.85 -27.72
C ASP A 150 23.05 -13.91 -28.64
N ILE A 151 22.52 -12.71 -28.92
CA ILE A 151 23.26 -11.64 -29.62
C ILE A 151 24.54 -11.30 -28.85
N ALA A 152 24.45 -11.10 -27.53
CA ALA A 152 25.62 -10.82 -26.70
C ALA A 152 26.71 -11.90 -26.83
N LYS A 153 26.31 -13.18 -26.85
CA LYS A 153 27.22 -14.32 -27.05
C LYS A 153 27.83 -14.34 -28.45
N THR A 154 27.04 -14.11 -29.50
CA THR A 154 27.52 -14.07 -30.89
C THR A 154 28.55 -12.97 -31.10
N PHE A 155 28.33 -11.79 -30.53
CA PHE A 155 29.28 -10.68 -30.55
C PHE A 155 30.39 -10.78 -29.49
N ARG A 156 30.45 -11.88 -28.71
CA ARG A 156 31.41 -12.13 -27.63
C ARG A 156 31.54 -10.96 -26.64
N LEU A 157 30.42 -10.32 -26.33
CA LEU A 157 30.38 -9.23 -25.35
C LEU A 157 30.78 -9.74 -23.97
N THR A 158 31.55 -8.95 -23.24
CA THR A 158 31.87 -9.22 -21.84
C THR A 158 30.61 -9.13 -20.95
N ALA A 159 30.66 -9.65 -19.73
CA ALA A 159 29.56 -9.50 -18.77
C ALA A 159 29.25 -8.01 -18.48
N TYR A 160 30.30 -7.18 -18.45
CA TYR A 160 30.16 -5.73 -18.28
C TYR A 160 29.49 -5.08 -19.50
N ASP A 161 29.92 -5.43 -20.73
CA ASP A 161 29.30 -4.92 -21.95
C ASP A 161 27.85 -5.37 -22.09
N THR A 162 27.56 -6.63 -21.76
CA THR A 162 26.19 -7.17 -21.77
C THR A 162 25.31 -6.43 -20.76
N LEU A 163 25.82 -6.19 -19.55
CA LEU A 163 25.09 -5.45 -18.53
C LEU A 163 24.81 -4.01 -18.98
N ARG A 164 25.84 -3.30 -19.45
CA ARG A 164 25.76 -1.87 -19.78
C ARG A 164 25.01 -1.58 -21.09
N LYS A 165 25.16 -2.43 -22.11
CA LYS A 165 24.61 -2.17 -23.46
C LYS A 165 23.27 -2.85 -23.70
N ILE A 166 22.93 -3.91 -22.97
CA ILE A 166 21.71 -4.69 -23.20
C ILE A 166 20.82 -4.63 -21.96
N VAL A 167 21.29 -5.11 -20.82
CA VAL A 167 20.44 -5.30 -19.63
C VAL A 167 19.98 -3.97 -19.04
N ILE A 168 20.89 -3.03 -18.79
CA ILE A 168 20.54 -1.73 -18.19
C ILE A 168 19.55 -0.96 -19.07
N PRO A 169 19.80 -0.72 -20.37
CA PRO A 169 18.87 0.00 -21.23
C PRO A 169 17.48 -0.66 -21.31
N ALA A 170 17.44 -2.00 -21.40
CA ALA A 170 16.18 -2.74 -21.41
C ALA A 170 15.45 -2.70 -20.06
N ALA A 171 16.18 -2.63 -18.94
CA ALA A 171 15.62 -2.63 -17.60
C ALA A 171 15.17 -1.25 -17.11
N THR A 172 15.76 -0.16 -17.63
CA THR A 172 15.50 1.22 -17.19
C THR A 172 14.02 1.58 -17.09
N PRO A 173 13.13 1.25 -18.05
CA PRO A 173 11.72 1.60 -17.96
C PRO A 173 10.99 0.98 -16.76
N VAL A 174 11.23 -0.30 -16.51
CA VAL A 174 10.60 -1.02 -15.39
C VAL A 174 11.25 -0.60 -14.07
N TRP A 175 12.57 -0.36 -14.07
CA TRP A 175 13.27 0.20 -12.92
C TRP A 175 12.71 1.56 -12.49
N LEU A 176 12.44 2.47 -13.44
CA LEU A 176 11.84 3.79 -13.16
C LEU A 176 10.44 3.67 -12.53
N VAL A 177 9.66 2.65 -12.91
CA VAL A 177 8.39 2.34 -12.23
C VAL A 177 8.64 1.93 -10.79
N GLY A 178 9.62 1.05 -10.54
CA GLY A 178 10.04 0.66 -9.20
C GLY A 178 10.50 1.83 -8.33
N ALA A 179 11.35 2.71 -8.89
CA ALA A 179 11.86 3.90 -8.22
C ALA A 179 10.75 4.93 -7.92
N ARG A 180 9.74 5.08 -8.79
CA ARG A 180 8.57 5.91 -8.48
C ARG A 180 7.78 5.33 -7.30
N LEU A 181 7.52 4.02 -7.33
CA LEU A 181 6.76 3.36 -6.28
C LEU A 181 7.48 3.42 -4.93
N SER A 182 8.80 3.32 -4.92
CA SER A 182 9.58 3.41 -3.70
C SER A 182 9.50 4.79 -3.06
N VAL A 183 9.54 5.87 -3.84
CA VAL A 183 9.39 7.23 -3.32
C VAL A 183 8.00 7.45 -2.69
N ILE A 184 6.96 6.97 -3.36
CA ILE A 184 5.59 7.08 -2.84
C ILE A 184 5.44 6.27 -1.55
N LEU A 185 5.94 5.03 -1.50
CA LEU A 185 5.87 4.20 -0.30
C LEU A 185 6.72 4.75 0.85
N ALA A 186 7.93 5.27 0.56
CA ALA A 186 8.76 5.93 1.56
C ALA A 186 8.00 7.10 2.18
N PHE A 187 7.38 7.96 1.37
CA PHE A 187 6.57 9.07 1.87
C PHE A 187 5.43 8.60 2.78
N LEU A 188 4.66 7.59 2.36
CA LEU A 188 3.55 7.06 3.15
C LEU A 188 4.04 6.50 4.50
N VAL A 189 5.14 5.75 4.50
CA VAL A 189 5.70 5.17 5.73
C VAL A 189 6.36 6.22 6.62
N THR A 190 7.00 7.24 6.04
CA THR A 190 7.54 8.37 6.79
C THR A 190 6.43 9.07 7.57
N VAL A 191 5.30 9.40 6.94
CA VAL A 191 4.16 10.04 7.63
C VAL A 191 3.70 9.17 8.81
N VAL A 192 3.60 7.85 8.62
CA VAL A 192 3.22 6.93 9.71
C VAL A 192 4.27 6.86 10.81
N ALA A 193 5.55 6.81 10.45
CA ALA A 193 6.66 6.78 11.40
C ALA A 193 6.68 8.07 12.23
N GLU A 194 6.48 9.23 11.61
CA GLU A 194 6.38 10.52 12.29
C GLU A 194 5.24 10.53 13.30
N MET A 195 4.05 10.04 12.94
CA MET A 195 2.90 10.02 13.85
C MET A 195 3.14 9.26 15.16
N VAL A 196 4.05 8.29 15.17
CA VAL A 196 4.28 7.40 16.32
C VAL A 196 5.62 7.65 17.00
N ILE A 197 6.65 8.02 16.25
CA ILE A 197 8.05 8.06 16.71
C ILE A 197 8.49 9.46 17.11
N THR A 198 8.16 10.48 16.31
CA THR A 198 8.77 11.81 16.42
C THR A 198 7.72 12.93 16.40
N PRO A 199 7.87 14.01 17.18
CA PRO A 199 7.00 15.17 17.05
C PRO A 199 7.28 16.01 15.78
N ALA A 200 8.25 15.62 14.95
CA ALA A 200 8.62 16.34 13.74
C ALA A 200 7.86 15.85 12.48
N GLY A 201 7.84 16.70 11.45
CA GLY A 201 7.22 16.37 10.17
C GLY A 201 5.69 16.53 10.16
N LEU A 202 5.09 16.25 9.00
CA LEU A 202 3.64 16.37 8.79
C LEU A 202 2.85 15.40 9.68
N GLY A 203 3.33 14.16 9.85
CA GLY A 203 2.68 13.17 10.70
C GLY A 203 2.77 13.54 12.18
N GLY A 204 3.93 14.01 12.63
CA GLY A 204 4.16 14.45 14.01
C GLY A 204 3.34 15.70 14.34
N ALA A 205 3.30 16.69 13.45
CA ALA A 205 2.51 17.91 13.63
C ALA A 205 0.99 17.65 13.63
N LEU A 206 0.52 16.66 12.87
CA LEU A 206 -0.86 16.18 12.90
C LEU A 206 -1.21 15.62 14.28
N VAL A 207 -0.38 14.71 14.81
CA VAL A 207 -0.61 14.10 16.14
C VAL A 207 -0.42 15.11 17.27
N GLN A 208 0.49 16.07 17.12
CA GLN A 208 0.62 17.17 18.09
C GLN A 208 -0.63 18.05 18.11
N SER A 209 -1.21 18.33 16.94
CA SER A 209 -2.45 19.11 16.84
C SER A 209 -3.66 18.35 17.40
N LEU A 210 -3.69 17.02 17.23
CA LEU A 210 -4.64 16.13 17.90
C LEU A 210 -4.52 16.22 19.43
N ASN A 211 -3.30 16.09 19.98
CA ASN A 211 -3.06 16.17 21.42
C ASN A 211 -3.37 17.56 22.00
N ALA A 212 -3.21 18.60 21.18
CA ALA A 212 -3.57 19.97 21.53
C ALA A 212 -5.08 20.27 21.39
N LEU A 213 -5.89 19.30 20.94
CA LEU A 213 -7.32 19.45 20.66
C LEU A 213 -7.61 20.65 19.72
N ALA A 214 -6.75 20.84 18.73
CA ALA A 214 -6.86 21.90 17.72
C ALA A 214 -7.27 21.27 16.37
N PRO A 215 -8.56 20.97 16.16
CA PRO A 215 -9.02 20.22 14.99
C PRO A 215 -8.75 20.96 13.68
N GLU A 216 -8.81 22.29 13.66
CA GLU A 216 -8.51 23.11 12.48
C GLU A 216 -7.07 22.87 12.01
N ARG A 217 -6.11 22.93 12.96
CA ARG A 217 -4.69 22.68 12.69
C ARG A 217 -4.44 21.23 12.27
N MET A 218 -5.10 20.28 12.93
CA MET A 218 -5.03 18.86 12.58
C MET A 218 -5.44 18.61 11.12
N TRP A 219 -6.57 19.19 10.68
CA TRP A 219 -7.04 19.09 9.30
C TRP A 219 -6.14 19.82 8.30
N VAL A 220 -5.52 20.96 8.67
CA VAL A 220 -4.47 21.61 7.85
C VAL A 220 -3.34 20.62 7.55
N TYR A 221 -2.82 19.93 8.55
CA TYR A 221 -1.73 18.95 8.35
C TYR A 221 -2.20 17.73 7.55
N ALA A 222 -3.41 17.20 7.81
CA ALA A 222 -3.96 16.07 7.06
C ALA A 222 -4.16 16.38 5.56
N ILE A 223 -4.70 17.57 5.24
CA ILE A 223 -4.88 18.03 3.85
C ILE A 223 -3.51 18.29 3.20
N THR A 224 -2.55 18.85 3.95
CA THR A 224 -1.19 19.09 3.47
C THR A 224 -0.47 17.77 3.13
N CYS A 225 -0.63 16.71 3.93
CA CYS A 225 -0.15 15.37 3.59
C CYS A 225 -0.65 14.91 2.22
N GLY A 226 -1.94 15.09 1.95
CA GLY A 226 -2.53 14.73 0.65
C GLY A 226 -2.04 15.60 -0.50
N ALA A 227 -1.94 16.92 -0.29
CA ALA A 227 -1.44 17.84 -1.29
C ALA A 227 0.02 17.54 -1.66
N VAL A 228 0.89 17.34 -0.66
CA VAL A 228 2.30 16.98 -0.87
C VAL A 228 2.42 15.63 -1.56
N GLY A 229 1.68 14.61 -1.11
CA GLY A 229 1.66 13.29 -1.75
C GLY A 229 1.20 13.35 -3.21
N PHE A 230 0.15 14.13 -3.50
CA PHE A 230 -0.36 14.35 -4.85
C PHE A 230 0.69 15.03 -5.74
N VAL A 231 1.27 16.14 -5.29
CA VAL A 231 2.30 16.90 -6.01
C VAL A 231 3.53 16.03 -6.25
N LEU A 232 3.99 15.29 -5.23
CA LEU A 232 5.11 14.35 -5.35
C LEU A 232 4.84 13.30 -6.43
N ASN A 233 3.66 12.68 -6.40
CA ASN A 233 3.27 11.70 -7.42
C ASN A 233 3.15 12.32 -8.82
N LEU A 234 2.65 13.55 -8.95
CA LEU A 234 2.59 14.28 -10.23
C LEU A 234 3.98 14.56 -10.80
N VAL A 235 4.88 15.12 -9.97
CA VAL A 235 6.26 15.42 -10.34
C VAL A 235 6.99 14.16 -10.80
N LEU A 236 6.89 13.06 -10.04
CA LEU A 236 7.54 11.81 -10.41
C LEU A 236 6.96 11.20 -11.69
N ARG A 237 5.64 11.25 -11.90
CA ARG A 237 5.01 10.78 -13.13
C ARG A 237 5.50 11.57 -14.35
N ASN A 238 5.61 12.89 -14.22
CA ASN A 238 6.09 13.75 -15.30
C ASN A 238 7.59 13.53 -15.56
N ALA A 239 8.40 13.36 -14.51
CA ALA A 239 9.81 13.03 -14.64
C ALA A 239 10.02 11.71 -15.41
N VAL A 240 9.27 10.65 -15.07
CA VAL A 240 9.34 9.37 -15.79
C VAL A 240 8.94 9.52 -17.27
N ARG A 241 7.91 10.32 -17.57
CA ARG A 241 7.48 10.58 -18.95
C ARG A 241 8.52 11.37 -19.75
N ALA A 242 9.20 12.32 -19.11
CA ALA A 242 10.26 13.11 -19.75
C ALA A 242 11.49 12.25 -20.09
N VAL A 243 11.84 11.28 -19.25
CA VAL A 243 12.97 10.37 -19.49
C VAL A 243 12.64 9.29 -20.53
N LEU A 244 11.37 8.88 -20.64
CA LEU A 244 10.92 7.85 -21.59
C LEU A 244 9.79 8.35 -22.49
N PRO A 245 10.07 9.28 -23.41
CA PRO A 245 9.13 9.60 -24.47
C PRO A 245 9.00 8.37 -25.36
N MET A 246 7.77 7.88 -25.55
CA MET A 246 7.39 6.91 -26.60
C MET A 246 7.63 5.40 -26.36
N HIS A 247 7.75 4.93 -25.12
CA HIS A 247 7.40 3.52 -24.84
C HIS A 247 6.06 3.51 -24.10
N PRO A 248 4.97 2.96 -24.68
CA PRO A 248 3.84 2.57 -23.85
C PRO A 248 4.45 1.65 -22.79
N VAL A 249 4.45 2.07 -21.53
CA VAL A 249 4.74 1.18 -20.40
C VAL A 249 3.81 0.03 -20.65
N ALA A 250 4.35 -1.09 -21.14
CA ALA A 250 3.52 -2.21 -21.55
C ALA A 250 2.66 -2.49 -20.32
N GLY A 251 1.34 -2.35 -20.46
CA GLY A 251 0.43 -2.93 -19.50
C GLY A 251 0.81 -4.41 -19.35
N PRO A 252 0.42 -5.09 -18.27
CA PRO A 252 0.82 -6.46 -17.96
C PRO A 252 0.38 -7.54 -19.00
N GLY A 253 0.14 -7.18 -20.27
CA GLY A 253 -0.18 -8.04 -21.40
C GLY A 253 1.02 -8.70 -22.10
N GLY A 254 2.26 -8.47 -21.65
CA GLY A 254 3.31 -9.46 -21.88
C GLY A 254 2.98 -10.66 -21.02
N THR A 255 2.85 -11.87 -21.59
CA THR A 255 2.55 -13.11 -20.88
C THR A 255 3.26 -13.12 -19.54
N VAL A 256 2.53 -12.86 -18.45
CA VAL A 256 3.09 -12.90 -17.10
C VAL A 256 3.48 -14.35 -16.91
N ARG A 257 4.76 -14.67 -17.17
CA ARG A 257 5.29 -15.99 -16.86
C ARG A 257 4.97 -16.18 -15.39
N ARG A 258 4.07 -17.13 -15.09
CA ARG A 258 3.65 -17.42 -13.71
C ARG A 258 4.94 -17.54 -12.91
N ALA A 259 5.11 -16.66 -11.92
CA ALA A 259 6.19 -16.83 -10.97
C ALA A 259 6.05 -18.26 -10.43
N PRO A 260 7.12 -19.08 -10.47
CA PRO A 260 7.04 -20.43 -9.94
C PRO A 260 6.54 -20.35 -8.51
N ALA A 261 5.62 -21.27 -8.15
CA ALA A 261 5.09 -21.32 -6.79
C ALA A 261 6.25 -21.31 -5.79
N PRO A 262 6.14 -20.57 -4.68
CA PRO A 262 7.21 -20.47 -3.70
C PRO A 262 7.56 -21.89 -3.22
N SER A 263 8.73 -22.37 -3.62
CA SER A 263 9.23 -23.65 -3.13
C SER A 263 9.61 -23.49 -1.66
N ALA A 264 9.45 -24.53 -0.84
CA ALA A 264 9.91 -24.52 0.56
C ALA A 264 11.40 -24.16 0.69
N ARG A 265 12.20 -24.46 -0.34
CA ARG A 265 13.62 -24.06 -0.45
C ARG A 265 13.82 -22.54 -0.47
N GLY A 266 12.79 -21.77 -0.79
CA GLY A 266 12.80 -20.31 -0.76
C GLY A 266 12.89 -19.71 0.65
N LEU A 267 12.65 -20.52 1.69
CA LEU A 267 12.73 -20.11 3.10
C LEU A 267 14.12 -20.34 3.70
N ILE A 268 15.03 -20.98 2.97
CA ILE A 268 16.40 -21.26 3.45
C ILE A 268 17.11 -19.97 3.87
N PRO A 269 17.12 -18.86 3.09
CA PRO A 269 17.77 -17.63 3.53
C PRO A 269 17.19 -17.07 4.83
N LEU A 270 15.86 -17.10 4.99
CA LEU A 270 15.20 -16.70 6.23
C LEU A 270 15.57 -17.61 7.40
N ALA A 271 15.59 -18.92 7.20
CA ALA A 271 15.98 -19.88 8.23
C ALA A 271 17.44 -19.69 8.66
N VAL A 272 18.35 -19.50 7.69
CA VAL A 272 19.76 -19.20 7.96
C VAL A 272 19.90 -17.89 8.74
N LEU A 273 19.14 -16.85 8.37
CA LEU A 273 19.14 -15.58 9.08
C LEU A 273 18.64 -15.74 10.53
N LEU A 274 17.55 -16.47 10.75
CA LEU A 274 17.00 -16.70 12.10
C LEU A 274 17.92 -17.55 12.96
N VAL A 275 18.58 -18.57 12.39
CA VAL A 275 19.59 -19.37 13.10
C VAL A 275 20.81 -18.51 13.42
N ALA A 276 21.30 -17.73 12.46
CA ALA A 276 22.42 -16.82 12.70
C ALA A 276 22.07 -15.81 13.80
N TRP A 277 20.86 -15.25 13.79
CA TRP A 277 20.37 -14.37 14.85
C TRP A 277 20.33 -15.09 16.20
N GLN A 278 19.73 -16.27 16.27
CA GLN A 278 19.69 -17.07 17.51
C GLN A 278 21.07 -17.38 18.09
N LEU A 279 22.07 -17.60 17.25
CA LEU A 279 23.43 -17.93 17.69
C LEU A 279 24.26 -16.69 18.07
N THR A 280 23.95 -15.52 17.49
CA THR A 280 24.74 -14.28 17.68
C THR A 280 24.09 -13.29 18.64
N ALA A 281 22.80 -13.41 18.93
CA ALA A 281 22.11 -12.53 19.86
C ALA A 281 22.47 -12.83 21.31
N SER A 282 22.73 -11.75 22.06
CA SER A 282 22.82 -11.82 23.51
C SER A 282 21.43 -12.04 24.11
N PRO A 283 21.27 -12.97 25.08
CA PRO A 283 20.02 -13.16 25.82
C PRO A 283 19.51 -11.90 26.52
N ASN A 284 20.39 -10.94 26.82
CA ASN A 284 20.06 -9.68 27.50
C ASN A 284 19.96 -8.50 26.52
N SER A 285 19.77 -8.77 25.23
CA SER A 285 19.66 -7.70 24.23
C SER A 285 18.33 -6.96 24.37
N LEU A 286 18.39 -5.65 24.63
CA LEU A 286 17.24 -4.76 24.72
C LEU A 286 16.61 -4.43 23.35
N VAL A 287 17.19 -4.93 22.26
CA VAL A 287 16.81 -4.56 20.89
C VAL A 287 16.53 -5.79 20.03
N ALA A 288 17.40 -6.80 20.12
CA ALA A 288 17.38 -7.95 19.24
C ALA A 288 17.58 -9.25 20.05
N PRO A 289 16.65 -9.58 20.96
CA PRO A 289 16.71 -10.81 21.74
C PRO A 289 16.67 -12.04 20.81
N PRO A 290 17.25 -13.18 21.26
CA PRO A 290 17.25 -14.40 20.46
C PRO A 290 15.81 -14.86 20.16
N PRO A 291 15.52 -15.37 18.94
CA PRO A 291 14.17 -15.78 18.52
C PRO A 291 13.43 -16.70 19.48
N VAL A 292 14.14 -17.56 20.23
CA VAL A 292 13.52 -18.42 21.26
C VAL A 292 12.77 -17.62 22.32
N GLN A 293 13.25 -16.43 22.70
CA GLN A 293 12.59 -15.57 23.69
C GLN A 293 11.30 -14.94 23.15
N TRP A 294 11.17 -14.78 21.83
CA TRP A 294 9.94 -14.25 21.24
C TRP A 294 8.79 -15.22 21.48
N PHE A 295 9.04 -16.52 21.34
CA PHE A 295 8.04 -17.56 21.61
C PHE A 295 7.71 -17.69 23.09
N ALA A 296 8.71 -17.55 23.97
CA ALA A 296 8.48 -17.50 25.42
C ALA A 296 7.59 -16.31 25.81
N ALA A 297 7.92 -15.11 25.33
CA ALA A 297 7.13 -13.90 25.59
C ALA A 297 5.69 -14.01 25.05
N LEU A 298 5.49 -14.63 23.87
CA LEU A 298 4.15 -14.92 23.37
C LEU A 298 3.38 -15.92 24.22
N ALA A 299 4.08 -16.93 24.79
CA ALA A 299 3.46 -17.88 25.71
C ALA A 299 3.05 -17.19 27.02
N ASP A 300 3.86 -16.26 27.52
CA ASP A 300 3.55 -15.46 28.71
C ASP A 300 2.33 -14.56 28.46
N LEU A 301 2.27 -13.82 27.34
CA LEU A 301 1.08 -13.04 26.97
C LEU A 301 -0.17 -13.91 26.79
N HIS A 302 0.00 -15.15 26.32
CA HIS A 302 -1.11 -16.09 26.21
C HIS A 302 -1.60 -16.55 27.59
N ALA A 303 -0.67 -16.85 28.51
CA ALA A 303 -0.97 -17.22 29.89
C ALA A 303 -1.65 -16.08 30.66
N GLU A 304 -1.26 -14.83 30.40
CA GLU A 304 -1.90 -13.62 30.93
C GLU A 304 -3.29 -13.33 30.31
N SER A 305 -3.77 -14.15 29.37
CA SER A 305 -5.03 -13.97 28.63
C SER A 305 -5.13 -12.66 27.83
N SER A 306 -4.00 -12.00 27.56
CA SER A 306 -3.95 -10.72 26.83
C SER A 306 -3.78 -10.93 25.32
N LEU A 307 -3.10 -12.00 24.90
CA LEU A 307 -2.76 -12.24 23.48
C LEU A 307 -3.99 -12.51 22.60
N LEU A 308 -4.84 -13.47 22.97
CA LEU A 308 -5.96 -13.89 22.12
C LEU A 308 -7.02 -12.79 21.96
N PRO A 309 -7.42 -12.04 23.01
CA PRO A 309 -8.31 -10.89 22.83
C PRO A 309 -7.71 -9.82 21.93
N ALA A 310 -6.41 -9.55 22.02
CA ALA A 310 -5.74 -8.59 21.16
C ALA A 310 -5.76 -9.01 19.69
N VAL A 311 -5.40 -10.28 19.41
CA VAL A 311 -5.46 -10.86 18.06
C VAL A 311 -6.90 -10.83 17.53
N GLY A 312 -7.87 -11.27 18.33
CA GLY A 312 -9.28 -11.27 17.97
C GLY A 312 -9.80 -9.87 17.67
N ARG A 313 -9.42 -8.88 18.47
CA ARG A 313 -9.80 -7.47 18.28
C ARG A 313 -9.28 -6.93 16.95
N THR A 314 -7.98 -7.06 16.68
CA THR A 314 -7.38 -6.59 15.43
C THR A 314 -7.96 -7.34 14.22
N LEU A 315 -8.20 -8.65 14.36
CA LEU A 315 -8.77 -9.48 13.30
C LEU A 315 -10.20 -9.07 12.95
N VAL A 316 -11.07 -8.81 13.95
CA VAL A 316 -12.44 -8.34 13.71
C VAL A 316 -12.42 -6.97 13.05
N THR A 317 -11.61 -6.03 13.53
CA THR A 317 -11.45 -4.70 12.92
C THR A 317 -11.04 -4.81 11.45
N TYR A 318 -10.04 -5.65 11.16
CA TYR A 318 -9.55 -5.92 9.80
C TYR A 318 -10.62 -6.58 8.91
N LEU A 319 -11.24 -7.68 9.35
CA LEU A 319 -12.17 -8.46 8.53
C LEU A 319 -13.48 -7.71 8.30
N ALA A 320 -14.08 -7.14 9.34
CA ALA A 320 -15.34 -6.42 9.23
C ALA A 320 -15.17 -5.14 8.41
N GLY A 321 -14.07 -4.41 8.62
CA GLY A 321 -13.75 -3.21 7.85
C GLY A 321 -13.48 -3.52 6.37
N LEU A 322 -12.69 -4.56 6.08
CA LEU A 322 -12.43 -4.97 4.69
C LEU A 322 -13.69 -5.48 4.01
N PHE A 323 -14.55 -6.21 4.72
CA PHE A 323 -15.84 -6.67 4.19
C PHE A 323 -16.75 -5.49 3.85
N ALA A 324 -16.96 -4.55 4.78
CA ALA A 324 -17.76 -3.36 4.55
C ALA A 324 -17.20 -2.50 3.41
N ALA A 325 -15.87 -2.29 3.35
CA ALA A 325 -15.21 -1.60 2.25
C ALA A 325 -15.41 -2.32 0.91
N THR A 326 -15.41 -3.65 0.91
CA THR A 326 -15.64 -4.44 -0.31
C THR A 326 -17.06 -4.26 -0.82
N VAL A 327 -18.06 -4.30 0.06
CA VAL A 327 -19.46 -4.08 -0.30
C VAL A 327 -19.66 -2.65 -0.82
N LEU A 328 -19.24 -1.64 -0.06
CA LEU A 328 -19.43 -0.23 -0.42
C LEU A 328 -18.63 0.15 -1.66
N GLY A 329 -17.35 -0.20 -1.70
CA GLY A 329 -16.45 0.12 -2.81
C GLY A 329 -16.86 -0.57 -4.10
N SER A 330 -17.24 -1.85 -4.06
CA SER A 330 -17.68 -2.55 -5.28
C SER A 330 -19.00 -2.00 -5.80
N ALA A 331 -19.96 -1.67 -4.92
CA ALA A 331 -21.22 -1.05 -5.31
C ALA A 331 -21.01 0.33 -5.95
N ALA A 332 -20.30 1.23 -5.25
CA ALA A 332 -20.00 2.58 -5.76
C ALA A 332 -19.17 2.53 -7.04
N GLY A 333 -18.15 1.66 -7.09
CA GLY A 333 -17.31 1.48 -8.27
C GLY A 333 -18.10 0.95 -9.48
N ALA A 334 -19.03 0.01 -9.28
CA ALA A 334 -19.89 -0.50 -10.34
C ALA A 334 -20.81 0.59 -10.91
N VAL A 335 -21.33 1.49 -10.07
CA VAL A 335 -22.15 2.63 -10.49
C VAL A 335 -21.32 3.67 -11.26
N ILE A 336 -20.18 4.09 -10.69
CA ILE A 336 -19.29 5.09 -11.30
C ILE A 336 -18.77 4.59 -12.65
N GLY A 337 -18.31 3.34 -12.71
CA GLY A 337 -17.79 2.74 -13.94
C GLY A 337 -18.84 2.47 -15.01
N ALA A 338 -20.14 2.48 -14.68
CA ALA A 338 -21.21 2.31 -15.66
C ALA A 338 -21.48 3.57 -16.49
N SER A 339 -21.05 4.76 -16.03
CA SER A 339 -21.34 6.03 -16.68
C SER A 339 -20.09 6.89 -16.84
N HIS A 340 -19.71 7.15 -18.10
CA HIS A 340 -18.63 8.09 -18.42
C HIS A 340 -18.91 9.53 -17.96
N ARG A 341 -20.16 9.90 -17.65
CA ARG A 341 -20.50 11.22 -17.11
C ARG A 341 -20.18 11.30 -15.62
N ILE A 342 -20.63 10.29 -14.86
CA ILE A 342 -20.37 10.20 -13.41
C ILE A 342 -18.87 10.09 -13.17
N ASP A 343 -18.20 9.18 -13.89
CA ASP A 343 -16.76 9.00 -13.80
C ASP A 343 -16.00 10.31 -13.99
N ARG A 344 -16.27 11.06 -15.07
CA ARG A 344 -15.61 12.34 -15.34
C ARG A 344 -15.88 13.40 -14.28
N ALA A 345 -17.07 13.40 -13.69
CA ALA A 345 -17.44 14.41 -12.69
C ALA A 345 -16.81 14.11 -11.32
N VAL A 346 -16.73 12.83 -10.92
CA VAL A 346 -16.22 12.43 -9.59
C VAL A 346 -14.71 12.15 -9.60
N SER A 347 -14.11 11.80 -10.75
CA SER A 347 -12.67 11.44 -10.84
C SER A 347 -11.72 12.44 -10.17
N PRO A 348 -11.85 13.77 -10.37
CA PRO A 348 -10.95 14.73 -9.71
C PRO A 348 -11.02 14.67 -8.18
N SER A 349 -12.24 14.52 -7.63
CA SER A 349 -12.44 14.36 -6.18
C SER A 349 -11.87 13.04 -5.68
N LEU A 350 -12.07 11.94 -6.43
CA LEU A 350 -11.53 10.63 -6.06
C LEU A 350 -10.00 10.63 -6.09
N ASP A 351 -9.39 11.25 -7.10
CA ASP A 351 -7.94 11.34 -7.23
C ASP A 351 -7.32 12.17 -6.10
N PHE A 352 -8.00 13.25 -5.68
CA PHE A 352 -7.58 14.07 -4.55
C PHE A 352 -7.68 13.31 -3.22
N VAL A 353 -8.84 12.71 -2.92
CA VAL A 353 -9.03 11.94 -1.68
C VAL A 353 -8.09 10.73 -1.63
N ALA A 354 -7.87 10.06 -2.75
CA ALA A 354 -6.93 8.95 -2.86
C ALA A 354 -5.46 9.38 -2.70
N ALA A 355 -5.14 10.67 -2.83
CA ALA A 355 -3.80 11.19 -2.60
C ALA A 355 -3.51 11.46 -1.12
N ILE A 356 -4.55 11.64 -0.29
CA ILE A 356 -4.39 11.75 1.16
C ILE A 356 -3.90 10.40 1.69
N PRO A 357 -2.74 10.34 2.39
CA PRO A 357 -2.30 9.12 3.03
C PRO A 357 -3.38 8.63 3.99
N GLY A 358 -4.01 7.49 3.67
CA GLY A 358 -5.11 6.96 4.48
C GLY A 358 -4.72 6.80 5.96
N ALA A 359 -3.46 6.46 6.23
CA ALA A 359 -2.92 6.38 7.57
C ALA A 359 -2.99 7.70 8.36
N ALA A 360 -2.80 8.86 7.70
CA ALA A 360 -2.89 10.17 8.34
C ALA A 360 -4.33 10.49 8.79
N LEU A 361 -5.34 9.84 8.19
CA LEU A 361 -6.74 9.99 8.59
C LEU A 361 -7.09 9.17 9.83
N VAL A 362 -6.26 8.21 10.24
CA VAL A 362 -6.61 7.29 11.35
C VAL A 362 -6.88 8.04 12.65
N PRO A 363 -6.02 8.94 13.14
CA PRO A 363 -6.29 9.63 14.40
C PRO A 363 -7.52 10.55 14.31
N LEU A 364 -7.78 11.15 13.14
CA LEU A 364 -8.97 11.97 12.89
C LEU A 364 -10.24 11.11 13.00
N LEU A 365 -10.22 9.91 12.44
CA LEU A 365 -11.37 9.00 12.47
C LEU A 365 -11.59 8.40 13.86
N VAL A 366 -10.52 8.11 14.60
CA VAL A 366 -10.62 7.72 16.01
C VAL A 366 -11.19 8.86 16.86
N LEU A 367 -10.79 10.11 16.59
CA LEU A 367 -11.34 11.27 17.28
C LEU A 367 -12.82 11.49 16.94
N LEU A 368 -13.20 11.37 15.66
CA LEU A 368 -14.57 11.60 15.18
C LEU A 368 -15.56 10.53 15.63
N PHE A 369 -15.16 9.26 15.60
CA PHE A 369 -16.04 8.12 15.93
C PHE A 369 -15.80 7.57 17.35
N GLY A 370 -14.93 8.22 18.12
CA GLY A 370 -14.52 7.79 19.46
C GLY A 370 -13.59 6.57 19.48
N THR A 371 -13.28 6.07 20.66
CA THR A 371 -12.29 5.00 20.89
C THR A 371 -12.90 3.59 20.93
N SER A 372 -13.86 3.32 20.03
CA SER A 372 -14.65 2.07 20.04
C SER A 372 -14.22 1.04 18.99
N LEU A 373 -14.89 -0.13 18.95
CA LEU A 373 -14.71 -1.08 17.84
C LEU A 373 -15.20 -0.48 16.53
N VAL A 374 -16.28 0.30 16.64
CA VAL A 374 -16.97 0.89 15.50
C VAL A 374 -16.05 1.89 14.81
N SER A 375 -15.26 2.67 15.55
CA SER A 375 -14.30 3.61 14.94
C SER A 375 -13.17 2.91 14.20
N GLY A 376 -12.63 1.81 14.74
CA GLY A 376 -11.64 0.99 14.04
C GLY A 376 -12.20 0.42 12.73
N ILE A 377 -13.39 -0.17 12.78
CA ILE A 377 -14.09 -0.71 11.59
C ILE A 377 -14.40 0.41 10.60
N ALA A 378 -14.87 1.57 11.06
CA ALA A 378 -15.18 2.71 10.23
C ALA A 378 -13.91 3.26 9.55
N ALA A 379 -12.80 3.37 10.28
CA ALA A 379 -11.54 3.85 9.74
C ALA A 379 -11.00 2.91 8.65
N VAL A 380 -10.95 1.59 8.92
CA VAL A 380 -10.60 0.60 7.90
C VAL A 380 -11.56 0.71 6.71
N THR A 381 -12.87 0.77 6.94
CA THR A 381 -13.87 0.86 5.88
C THR A 381 -13.65 2.06 4.98
N LEU A 382 -13.59 3.27 5.56
CA LEU A 382 -13.50 4.53 4.82
C LEU A 382 -12.19 4.64 4.03
N ILE A 383 -11.06 4.25 4.63
CA ILE A 383 -9.74 4.36 3.99
C ILE A 383 -9.59 3.31 2.88
N VAL A 384 -10.07 2.08 3.10
CA VAL A 384 -9.84 0.93 2.22
C VAL A 384 -10.90 0.80 1.13
N THR A 385 -12.01 1.54 1.22
CA THR A 385 -13.04 1.61 0.17
C THR A 385 -12.47 2.12 -1.16
N TRP A 386 -11.53 3.07 -1.13
CA TRP A 386 -11.07 3.74 -2.36
C TRP A 386 -10.36 2.83 -3.36
N PRO A 387 -9.35 2.01 -2.99
CA PRO A 387 -8.72 1.12 -3.97
C PRO A 387 -9.70 0.09 -4.56
N ILE A 388 -10.67 -0.39 -3.78
CA ILE A 388 -11.72 -1.30 -4.26
C ILE A 388 -12.66 -0.58 -5.22
N LEU A 389 -13.10 0.63 -4.89
CA LEU A 389 -13.94 1.47 -5.73
C LEU A 389 -13.28 1.73 -7.08
N LEU A 390 -12.03 2.21 -7.07
CA LEU A 390 -11.29 2.52 -8.29
C LEU A 390 -11.07 1.27 -9.15
N SER A 391 -10.64 0.15 -8.54
CA SER A 391 -10.43 -1.11 -9.26
C SER A 391 -11.73 -1.66 -9.87
N THR A 392 -12.85 -1.55 -9.14
CA THR A 392 -14.16 -2.00 -9.63
C THR A 392 -14.68 -1.09 -10.73
N ALA A 393 -14.49 0.23 -10.61
CA ALA A 393 -14.89 1.19 -11.64
C ALA A 393 -14.10 1.01 -12.94
N THR A 394 -12.81 0.70 -12.86
CA THR A 394 -11.99 0.37 -14.04
C THR A 394 -12.45 -0.95 -14.66
N ALA A 395 -12.70 -1.99 -13.85
CA ALA A 395 -13.18 -3.27 -14.36
C ALA A 395 -14.55 -3.16 -15.03
N ARG A 396 -15.45 -2.31 -14.49
CA ARG A 396 -16.75 -2.03 -15.09
C ARG A 396 -16.62 -1.37 -16.47
N ARG A 397 -15.70 -0.42 -16.62
CA ARG A 397 -15.40 0.25 -17.89
C ARG A 397 -14.76 -0.69 -18.92
N ALA A 398 -14.02 -1.68 -18.45
CA ALA A 398 -13.35 -2.67 -19.30
C ALA A 398 -14.28 -3.81 -19.76
N VAL A 399 -15.55 -3.85 -19.34
CA VAL A 399 -16.49 -4.88 -19.81
C VAL A 399 -16.71 -4.74 -21.32
N PRO A 400 -16.42 -5.79 -22.12
CA PRO A 400 -16.59 -5.71 -23.57
C PRO A 400 -18.04 -5.40 -23.96
N LEU A 401 -18.22 -4.44 -24.87
CA LEU A 401 -19.55 -4.07 -25.39
C LEU A 401 -20.32 -5.27 -25.94
N VAL A 402 -19.62 -6.20 -26.60
CA VAL A 402 -20.19 -7.45 -27.12
C VAL A 402 -20.91 -8.25 -26.03
N ARG A 403 -20.37 -8.34 -24.80
CA ARG A 403 -21.05 -9.06 -23.69
C ARG A 403 -22.34 -8.36 -23.29
N LEU A 404 -22.36 -7.02 -23.34
CA LEU A 404 -23.55 -6.23 -23.02
C LEU A 404 -24.60 -6.31 -24.14
N ASP A 405 -24.18 -6.30 -25.40
CA ASP A 405 -25.09 -6.38 -26.55
C ASP A 405 -25.71 -7.77 -26.67
N VAL A 406 -24.93 -8.85 -26.48
CA VAL A 406 -25.49 -10.22 -26.40
C VAL A 406 -26.53 -10.33 -25.29
N SER A 407 -26.28 -9.72 -24.12
CA SER A 407 -27.25 -9.71 -23.02
C SER A 407 -28.55 -8.93 -23.34
N ARG A 408 -28.49 -7.98 -24.28
CA ARG A 408 -29.65 -7.22 -24.77
C ARG A 408 -30.42 -8.04 -25.81
N THR A 409 -29.71 -8.65 -26.76
CA THR A 409 -30.31 -9.51 -27.78
C THR A 409 -30.99 -10.74 -27.17
N MET A 410 -30.42 -11.31 -26.11
CA MET A 410 -31.06 -12.40 -25.35
C MET A 410 -32.17 -11.92 -24.39
N ALA A 411 -32.55 -10.64 -24.44
CA ALA A 411 -33.59 -10.03 -23.61
C ALA A 411 -33.46 -10.32 -22.11
N LEU A 412 -32.21 -10.41 -21.59
CA LEU A 412 -32.00 -10.70 -20.18
C LEU A 412 -32.58 -9.56 -19.32
N SER A 413 -33.35 -9.93 -18.30
CA SER A 413 -33.86 -8.99 -17.29
C SER A 413 -32.69 -8.25 -16.62
N PRO A 414 -32.91 -7.02 -16.09
CA PRO A 414 -31.85 -6.24 -15.46
C PRO A 414 -31.11 -7.01 -14.36
N TRP A 415 -31.86 -7.80 -13.58
CA TRP A 415 -31.29 -8.68 -12.56
C TRP A 415 -30.44 -9.80 -13.15
N ARG A 416 -30.94 -10.54 -14.15
CA ARG A 416 -30.15 -11.60 -14.82
C ARG A 416 -28.93 -11.03 -15.53
N ARG A 417 -29.03 -9.86 -16.15
CA ARG A 417 -27.88 -9.16 -16.74
C ARG A 417 -26.86 -8.79 -15.65
N TRP A 418 -27.31 -8.28 -14.52
CA TRP A 418 -26.44 -7.94 -13.41
C TRP A 418 -25.71 -9.18 -12.86
N SER A 419 -26.43 -10.25 -12.51
CA SER A 419 -25.84 -11.43 -11.87
C SER A 419 -25.07 -12.34 -12.83
N ALA A 420 -25.50 -12.48 -14.09
CA ALA A 420 -24.89 -13.42 -15.04
C ALA A 420 -23.81 -12.79 -15.94
N VAL A 421 -23.83 -11.47 -16.14
CA VAL A 421 -22.89 -10.80 -17.07
C VAL A 421 -22.03 -9.78 -16.35
N ILE A 422 -22.65 -8.86 -15.60
CA ILE A 422 -21.94 -7.74 -14.98
C ILE A 422 -21.10 -8.24 -13.80
N LEU A 423 -21.74 -8.83 -12.79
CA LEU A 423 -21.08 -9.27 -11.56
C LEU A 423 -19.88 -10.20 -11.85
N PRO A 424 -19.98 -11.25 -12.69
CA PRO A 424 -18.84 -12.10 -13.03
C PRO A 424 -17.72 -11.33 -13.72
N SER A 425 -18.05 -10.37 -14.59
CA SER A 425 -17.06 -9.53 -15.26
C SER A 425 -16.38 -8.52 -14.31
N LEU A 426 -17.04 -8.11 -13.24
CA LEU A 426 -16.48 -7.25 -12.19
C LEU A 426 -15.58 -8.01 -11.23
N THR A 427 -15.81 -9.32 -11.04
CA THR A 427 -15.10 -10.08 -10.01
C THR A 427 -13.57 -10.01 -10.05
N PRO A 428 -12.87 -10.04 -11.21
CA PRO A 428 -11.42 -9.92 -11.22
C PRO A 428 -10.95 -8.54 -10.74
N GLY A 429 -11.71 -7.49 -11.08
CA GLY A 429 -11.45 -6.12 -10.62
C GLY A 429 -11.67 -5.94 -9.12
N VAL A 430 -12.76 -6.51 -8.59
CA VAL A 430 -13.04 -6.50 -7.15
C VAL A 430 -11.93 -7.25 -6.40
N LEU A 431 -11.54 -8.44 -6.85
CA LEU A 431 -10.46 -9.22 -6.23
C LEU A 431 -9.11 -8.50 -6.29
N LEU A 432 -8.80 -7.81 -7.39
CA LEU A 432 -7.61 -6.97 -7.50
C LEU A 432 -7.66 -5.83 -6.46
N GLY A 433 -8.81 -5.16 -6.35
CA GLY A 433 -9.05 -4.13 -5.35
C GLY A 433 -8.84 -4.65 -3.93
N VAL A 434 -9.52 -5.75 -3.57
CA VAL A 434 -9.41 -6.41 -2.26
C VAL A 434 -7.97 -6.82 -1.95
N ARG A 435 -7.21 -7.31 -2.93
CA ARG A 435 -5.81 -7.68 -2.75
C ARG A 435 -4.94 -6.49 -2.32
N VAL A 436 -5.08 -5.36 -3.01
CA VAL A 436 -4.34 -4.12 -2.66
C VAL A 436 -4.82 -3.59 -1.32
N SER A 437 -6.15 -3.55 -1.14
CA SER A 437 -6.84 -3.07 0.04
C SER A 437 -6.55 -3.88 1.30
N SER A 438 -6.32 -5.19 1.19
CA SER A 438 -6.03 -6.06 2.34
C SER A 438 -4.74 -5.66 3.05
N ALA A 439 -3.67 -5.37 2.31
CA ALA A 439 -2.42 -4.93 2.92
C ALA A 439 -2.59 -3.59 3.64
N LEU A 440 -3.35 -2.67 3.03
CA LEU A 440 -3.68 -1.38 3.63
C LEU A 440 -4.60 -1.53 4.85
N ALA A 441 -5.58 -2.42 4.81
CA ALA A 441 -6.51 -2.68 5.91
C ALA A 441 -5.78 -3.17 7.16
N LEU A 442 -4.75 -4.00 7.02
CA LEU A 442 -3.93 -4.44 8.14
C LEU A 442 -3.16 -3.27 8.76
N ILE A 443 -2.54 -2.41 7.93
CA ILE A 443 -1.85 -1.20 8.40
C ILE A 443 -2.83 -0.29 9.16
N VAL A 444 -4.00 -0.03 8.60
CA VAL A 444 -5.02 0.83 9.21
C VAL A 444 -5.56 0.22 10.51
N ALA A 445 -5.83 -1.08 10.55
CA ALA A 445 -6.28 -1.76 11.77
C ALA A 445 -5.24 -1.65 12.91
N LEU A 446 -3.96 -1.82 12.59
CA LEU A 446 -2.87 -1.65 13.55
C LEU A 446 -2.75 -0.21 14.03
N LEU A 447 -2.87 0.78 13.12
CA LEU A 447 -2.88 2.19 13.51
C LEU A 447 -4.08 2.53 14.39
N THR A 448 -5.26 1.97 14.11
CA THR A 448 -6.44 2.19 14.96
C THR A 448 -6.27 1.57 16.34
N ASP A 449 -5.54 0.46 16.46
CA ASP A 449 -5.19 -0.12 17.76
C ASP A 449 -4.16 0.73 18.52
N ILE A 450 -3.28 1.43 17.81
CA ILE A 450 -2.27 2.34 18.38
C ILE A 450 -2.92 3.63 18.88
N PHE A 451 -3.79 4.24 18.08
CA PHE A 451 -4.40 5.54 18.40
C PHE A 451 -5.71 5.43 19.17
N GLY A 452 -6.43 4.31 19.07
CA GLY A 452 -7.68 4.07 19.79
C GLY A 452 -7.43 3.48 21.19
N ALA A 453 -8.46 3.51 22.05
CA ALA A 453 -8.42 2.88 23.38
C ALA A 453 -8.67 1.35 23.32
N GLY A 454 -8.38 0.71 22.19
CA GLY A 454 -8.70 -0.69 21.94
C GLY A 454 -7.69 -1.67 22.58
N THR A 455 -8.08 -2.94 22.69
CA THR A 455 -7.21 -3.99 23.25
C THR A 455 -6.33 -4.71 22.22
N GLY A 456 -6.24 -4.24 20.98
CA GLY A 456 -5.63 -4.95 19.85
C GLY A 456 -4.09 -5.06 19.87
N ILE A 457 -3.54 -5.75 18.88
CA ILE A 457 -2.09 -6.02 18.73
C ILE A 457 -1.30 -4.70 18.65
N GLY A 458 -1.82 -3.68 17.98
CA GLY A 458 -1.14 -2.39 17.87
C GLY A 458 -0.85 -1.75 19.23
N ARG A 459 -1.78 -1.86 20.18
CA ARG A 459 -1.55 -1.38 21.55
C ARG A 459 -0.46 -2.20 22.26
N LEU A 460 -0.52 -3.53 22.18
CA LEU A 460 0.50 -4.39 22.79
C LEU A 460 1.91 -4.12 22.21
N LEU A 461 2.01 -3.80 20.92
CA LEU A 461 3.27 -3.39 20.29
C LEU A 461 3.83 -2.11 20.93
N ILE A 462 2.99 -1.08 21.13
CA ILE A 462 3.42 0.17 21.75
C ILE A 462 3.75 -0.03 23.24
N GLU A 463 2.95 -0.80 23.97
CA GLU A 463 3.21 -1.12 25.38
C GLU A 463 4.53 -1.87 25.55
N SER A 464 4.82 -2.85 24.69
CA SER A 464 6.10 -3.57 24.71
C SER A 464 7.29 -2.63 24.46
N GLN A 465 7.14 -1.66 23.55
CA GLN A 465 8.16 -0.64 23.31
C GLN A 465 8.36 0.29 24.51
N GLN A 466 7.29 0.71 25.18
CA GLN A 466 7.37 1.57 26.36
C GLN A 466 8.01 0.86 27.56
N ARG A 467 7.83 -0.47 27.66
CA ARG A 467 8.44 -1.33 28.68
C ARG A 467 9.86 -1.79 28.34
N PHE A 468 10.39 -1.43 27.17
CA PHE A 468 11.64 -1.96 26.63
C PHE A 468 11.67 -3.49 26.50
N ASP A 469 10.50 -4.09 26.30
CA ASP A 469 10.34 -5.53 26.09
C ASP A 469 10.44 -5.87 24.61
N ALA A 470 11.68 -6.01 24.14
CA ALA A 470 11.95 -6.38 22.77
C ALA A 470 11.45 -7.80 22.42
N ALA A 471 11.41 -8.73 23.39
CA ALA A 471 11.01 -10.11 23.12
C ALA A 471 9.53 -10.18 22.75
N THR A 472 8.69 -9.50 23.53
CA THR A 472 7.26 -9.33 23.20
C THR A 472 7.07 -8.59 21.89
N ALA A 473 7.81 -7.50 21.65
CA ALA A 473 7.69 -6.72 20.41
C ALA A 473 7.97 -7.57 19.15
N TRP A 474 9.06 -8.33 19.13
CA TRP A 474 9.40 -9.23 18.02
C TRP A 474 8.43 -10.42 17.90
N GLY A 475 7.92 -10.94 19.01
CA GLY A 475 6.88 -11.97 19.03
C GLY A 475 5.58 -11.49 18.37
N LEU A 476 5.10 -10.30 18.73
CA LEU A 476 3.91 -9.71 18.11
C LEU A 476 4.14 -9.40 16.63
N LEU A 477 5.35 -8.94 16.26
CA LEU A 477 5.75 -8.76 14.87
C LEU A 477 5.67 -10.05 14.07
N LEU A 478 6.11 -11.18 14.64
CA LEU A 478 6.00 -12.50 14.02
C LEU A 478 4.53 -12.86 13.74
N ILE A 479 3.63 -12.60 14.69
CA ILE A 479 2.18 -12.85 14.52
C ILE A 479 1.62 -12.00 13.38
N VAL A 480 1.90 -10.69 13.36
CA VAL A 480 1.41 -9.80 12.30
C VAL A 480 1.99 -10.18 10.93
N GLY A 481 3.28 -10.53 10.89
CA GLY A 481 3.95 -10.99 9.67
C GLY A 481 3.34 -12.29 9.14
N ALA A 482 3.12 -13.27 10.01
CA ALA A 482 2.46 -14.52 9.65
C ALA A 482 1.04 -14.28 9.12
N PHE A 483 0.27 -13.41 9.78
CA PHE A 483 -1.07 -13.02 9.33
C PHE A 483 -1.04 -12.34 7.94
N GLY A 484 -0.14 -11.39 7.73
CA GLY A 484 0.05 -10.71 6.45
C GLY A 484 0.45 -11.68 5.32
N TYR A 485 1.36 -12.62 5.60
CA TYR A 485 1.76 -13.65 4.65
C TYR A 485 0.60 -14.59 4.29
N LEU A 486 -0.15 -15.07 5.29
CA LEU A 486 -1.28 -15.97 5.10
C LEU A 486 -2.41 -15.32 4.29
N THR A 487 -2.78 -14.09 4.62
CA THR A 487 -3.83 -13.33 3.91
C THR A 487 -3.42 -13.03 2.47
N ASN A 488 -2.20 -12.55 2.23
CA ASN A 488 -1.69 -12.32 0.87
C ASN A 488 -1.65 -13.62 0.06
N SER A 489 -1.23 -14.73 0.66
CA SER A 489 -1.18 -16.05 0.00
C SER A 489 -2.57 -16.57 -0.34
N ALA A 490 -3.55 -16.43 0.56
CA ALA A 490 -4.93 -16.83 0.34
C ALA A 490 -5.57 -16.03 -0.82
N LEU A 491 -5.42 -14.71 -0.82
CA LEU A 491 -5.93 -13.84 -1.88
C LEU A 491 -5.27 -14.11 -3.23
N ALA A 492 -3.97 -14.41 -3.24
CA ALA A 492 -3.27 -14.81 -4.46
C ALA A 492 -3.84 -16.10 -5.06
N ARG A 493 -4.09 -17.13 -4.24
CA ARG A 493 -4.69 -18.40 -4.70
C ARG A 493 -6.10 -18.19 -5.25
N LEU A 494 -6.94 -17.40 -4.58
CA LEU A 494 -8.29 -17.07 -5.03
C LEU A 494 -8.29 -16.40 -6.41
N SER A 495 -7.33 -15.50 -6.65
CA SER A 495 -7.20 -14.84 -7.95
C SER A 495 -6.78 -15.82 -9.06
N ALA A 496 -5.85 -16.75 -8.76
CA ALA A 496 -5.30 -17.69 -9.74
C ALA A 496 -6.36 -18.68 -10.28
N VAL A 497 -7.25 -19.18 -9.43
CA VAL A 497 -8.32 -20.12 -9.82
C VAL A 497 -9.28 -19.46 -10.82
N ARG A 498 -9.65 -18.20 -10.60
CA ARG A 498 -10.58 -17.50 -11.49
C ARG A 498 -10.00 -17.15 -12.85
N TYR A 499 -8.72 -16.74 -12.91
CA TYR A 499 -8.06 -16.51 -14.19
C TYR A 499 -7.94 -17.81 -15.01
N ALA A 500 -7.63 -18.94 -14.37
CA ALA A 500 -7.59 -20.24 -15.06
C ALA A 500 -8.95 -20.64 -15.64
N SER A 501 -10.05 -20.38 -14.93
CA SER A 501 -11.41 -20.62 -15.47
C SER A 501 -11.78 -19.69 -16.62
N ALA A 502 -11.28 -18.44 -16.63
CA ALA A 502 -11.54 -17.48 -17.70
C ALA A 502 -10.74 -17.79 -18.98
N ASP A 503 -9.49 -18.24 -18.84
CA ASP A 503 -8.64 -18.66 -19.96
C ASP A 503 -9.10 -20.00 -20.57
N ALA A 504 -9.61 -20.93 -19.75
CA ALA A 504 -10.20 -22.18 -20.23
C ALA A 504 -11.49 -21.96 -21.04
N ALA A 505 -12.22 -20.87 -20.79
CA ALA A 505 -13.42 -20.49 -21.51
C ALA A 505 -13.14 -19.71 -22.81
N ASN A 506 -11.88 -19.41 -23.15
CA ASN A 506 -11.51 -18.72 -24.38
C ASN A 506 -11.13 -19.74 -25.48
N PRO A 507 -11.90 -19.85 -26.58
CA PRO A 507 -11.63 -20.83 -27.64
C PRO A 507 -10.26 -20.64 -28.33
N ARG A 508 -9.70 -19.42 -28.27
CA ARG A 508 -8.42 -19.08 -28.92
C ARG A 508 -7.19 -19.62 -28.19
N THR A 509 -7.29 -19.88 -26.88
CA THR A 509 -6.22 -20.46 -26.06
C THR A 509 -6.30 -21.98 -25.98
N ALA A 510 -7.46 -22.57 -26.33
CA ALA A 510 -7.69 -24.02 -26.34
C ALA A 510 -7.23 -24.73 -27.63
N ALA A 511 -6.85 -23.99 -28.68
CA ALA A 511 -6.32 -24.59 -29.90
C ALA A 511 -4.89 -25.10 -29.63
N PRO A 512 -4.62 -26.42 -29.72
CA PRO A 512 -3.25 -26.90 -29.74
C PRO A 512 -2.59 -26.30 -30.98
N SER A 513 -1.44 -25.66 -30.82
CA SER A 513 -0.56 -25.34 -31.94
C SER A 513 -0.16 -26.66 -32.60
N ARG A 514 -0.94 -27.12 -33.58
CA ARG A 514 -0.54 -28.18 -34.49
C ARG A 514 0.56 -27.59 -35.37
N SER A 515 1.81 -27.72 -34.95
CA SER A 515 2.96 -27.58 -35.83
C SER A 515 2.95 -28.76 -36.80
N ARG A 516 2.73 -28.48 -38.08
CA ARG A 516 3.29 -29.25 -39.18
C ARG A 516 4.69 -28.74 -39.47
#